data_AF-A0AAU6XZF2-F1
#
_entry.id   AF-A0AAU6XZF2-F1
#
_cell.length_a   1.000
_cell.length_b   1.000
_cell.length_c   1.000
_cell.angle_alpha   90.00
_cell.angle_beta   90.00
_cell.angle_gamma   90.00
#
_symmetry.space_group_name_H-M   'P 1'
#
loop_
_entity.id
_entity.type
_entity.pdbx_description
1 polymer ?
#
loop_
_entity_poly.entity_id
_entity_poly.type
_entity_poly.pdbx_seq_one_letter_code
_entity_poly.pdbx_strand_id
1 'polypeptide(L)'
;MLTIDSRIQKLITKEIELPAYLDGFNAIDGHWYPHPPCLVPLFLGHGASYKGIVKHFFCDRKETYAEYILEHGHLSEIARDTDQFITSIVLQMIMTKDGLTHDIVRFCEQVDYKYALEVDEFTVEYGDDPKEFGHLPYFDQNMPFKYLRTLSEYNGDFPSSIYTLNSPDIIQNSSLYEIADEGMLSTIMDLPTWLLSTGDKNAQFYDYLNRGQFKEAWFTLNSKGWELKDLAVALNELKKKSVNRELEQLADDWISKWQNSSS
;
A
#
# COMPACT_ATOMS: atom_id res chain seq x y z
N MET A 1 7.85 17.33 0.19
CA MET A 1 6.53 16.80 -0.12
C MET A 1 6.78 15.40 -0.61
N LEU A 2 6.25 14.38 0.07
CA LEU A 2 6.25 13.01 -0.45
C LEU A 2 5.82 13.06 -1.91
N THR A 3 6.60 12.46 -2.80
CA THR A 3 6.26 12.43 -4.22
C THR A 3 5.00 11.56 -4.36
N ILE A 4 3.87 12.21 -4.61
CA ILE A 4 2.54 11.63 -4.79
C ILE A 4 1.95 12.29 -6.05
N ASP A 5 1.29 11.51 -6.90
CA ASP A 5 0.64 12.00 -8.11
C ASP A 5 -0.33 13.16 -7.79
N SER A 6 -0.30 14.22 -8.60
CA SER A 6 -1.08 15.42 -8.35
C SER A 6 -2.59 15.15 -8.33
N ARG A 7 -3.08 14.15 -9.07
CA ARG A 7 -4.49 13.74 -9.03
C ARG A 7 -4.85 13.17 -7.68
N ILE A 8 -4.00 12.32 -7.12
CA ILE A 8 -4.20 11.74 -5.79
C ILE A 8 -4.08 12.81 -4.71
N GLN A 9 -3.14 13.76 -4.84
CA GLN A 9 -3.04 14.90 -3.94
C GLN A 9 -4.37 15.68 -3.87
N LYS A 10 -5.00 15.96 -5.02
CA LYS A 10 -6.30 16.64 -5.08
C LYS A 10 -7.43 15.87 -4.38
N LEU A 11 -7.41 14.54 -4.46
CA LEU A 11 -8.39 13.70 -3.77
C LEU A 11 -8.21 13.75 -2.24
N ILE A 12 -6.98 13.58 -1.75
CA ILE A 12 -6.72 13.56 -0.30
C ILE A 12 -6.86 14.95 0.34
N THR A 13 -6.64 16.04 -0.40
CA THR A 13 -6.89 17.42 0.07
C THR A 13 -8.33 17.88 -0.12
N LYS A 14 -9.20 17.02 -0.69
CA LYS A 14 -10.60 17.33 -1.02
C LYS A 14 -10.76 18.50 -2.00
N GLU A 15 -9.75 18.79 -2.84
CA GLU A 15 -9.89 19.69 -4.00
C GLU A 15 -10.81 19.06 -5.07
N ILE A 16 -10.72 17.74 -5.21
CA ILE A 16 -11.68 16.92 -5.95
C ILE A 16 -12.38 16.04 -4.92
N GLU A 17 -13.69 16.19 -4.78
CA GLU A 17 -14.47 15.42 -3.83
C GLU A 17 -14.75 14.02 -4.37
N LEU A 18 -14.44 13.00 -3.57
CA LEU A 18 -14.94 11.65 -3.80
C LEU A 18 -16.39 11.57 -3.34
N PRO A 19 -17.27 10.89 -4.10
CA PRO A 19 -18.67 10.78 -3.70
C PRO A 19 -18.84 10.07 -2.35
N ALA A 20 -19.74 10.58 -1.51
CA ALA A 20 -19.96 10.08 -0.16
C ALA A 20 -20.45 8.62 -0.07
N TYR A 21 -20.90 8.03 -1.17
CA TYR A 21 -21.29 6.61 -1.22
C TYR A 21 -20.09 5.66 -1.39
N LEU A 22 -18.88 6.17 -1.59
CA LEU A 22 -17.65 5.39 -1.60
C LEU A 22 -17.08 5.26 -0.18
N ASP A 23 -17.69 4.39 0.62
CA ASP A 23 -17.31 4.17 2.02
C ASP A 23 -15.85 3.67 2.21
N GLY A 24 -15.18 3.26 1.13
CA GLY A 24 -13.78 2.80 1.13
C GLY A 24 -12.73 3.89 0.95
N PHE A 25 -13.13 5.14 0.73
CA PHE A 25 -12.24 6.23 0.31
C PHE A 25 -12.37 7.51 1.15
N ASN A 26 -12.60 7.38 2.45
CA ASN A 26 -12.64 8.56 3.33
C ASN A 26 -11.23 9.11 3.53
N ALA A 27 -11.09 10.44 3.50
CA ALA A 27 -9.83 11.07 3.90
C ALA A 27 -9.50 10.73 5.36
N ILE A 28 -8.22 10.71 5.70
CA ILE A 28 -7.77 10.37 7.05
C ILE A 28 -7.84 11.62 7.93
N ASP A 29 -9.04 11.93 8.42
CA ASP A 29 -9.33 13.08 9.29
C ASP A 29 -9.55 12.65 10.75
N GLY A 30 -8.45 12.42 11.46
CA GLY A 30 -8.42 12.31 12.93
C GLY A 30 -8.45 10.89 13.50
N HIS A 31 -8.84 9.89 12.72
CA HIS A 31 -8.72 8.48 13.11
C HIS A 31 -7.38 7.91 12.67
N TRP A 32 -6.63 7.35 13.62
CA TRP A 32 -5.38 6.65 13.39
C TRP A 32 -5.46 5.27 14.03
N TYR A 33 -5.32 4.25 13.19
CA TYR A 33 -5.10 2.86 13.55
C TYR A 33 -3.65 2.46 13.30
N PRO A 34 -3.09 1.54 14.10
CA PRO A 34 -1.76 0.98 13.88
C PRO A 34 -1.57 0.46 12.46
N HIS A 35 -0.47 0.86 11.81
CA HIS A 35 -0.07 0.40 10.48
C HIS A 35 1.46 0.50 10.34
N PRO A 36 2.08 -0.30 9.45
CA PRO A 36 3.52 -0.23 9.23
C PRO A 36 3.95 1.15 8.69
N PRO A 37 5.09 1.70 9.13
CA PRO A 37 5.60 2.99 8.63
C PRO A 37 5.79 3.05 7.11
N CYS A 38 6.01 1.93 6.43
CA CYS A 38 6.14 1.91 4.97
C CYS A 38 4.85 2.22 4.24
N LEU A 39 3.69 2.12 4.88
CA LEU A 39 2.42 2.52 4.30
C LEU A 39 2.21 4.02 4.56
N VAL A 40 2.15 4.81 3.49
CA VAL A 40 1.63 6.18 3.52
C VAL A 40 0.13 6.08 3.29
N PRO A 41 -0.70 6.20 4.34
CA PRO A 41 -2.12 5.99 4.19
C PRO A 41 -2.73 7.22 3.51
N LEU A 42 -3.56 7.00 2.49
CA LEU A 42 -4.24 8.04 1.71
C LEU A 42 -5.73 8.10 2.08
N PHE A 43 -6.34 6.93 2.20
CA PHE A 43 -7.75 6.78 2.51
C PHE A 43 -7.97 5.72 3.60
N LEU A 44 -9.09 5.86 4.29
CA LEU A 44 -9.57 4.96 5.31
C LEU A 44 -10.98 4.47 4.94
N GLY A 45 -11.13 3.16 4.84
CA GLY A 45 -12.40 2.48 4.66
C GLY A 45 -12.92 1.86 5.95
N HIS A 46 -14.11 1.26 5.86
CA HIS A 46 -14.71 0.51 6.95
C HIS A 46 -13.77 -0.61 7.48
N GLY A 47 -13.81 -0.86 8.79
CA GLY A 47 -13.00 -1.91 9.42
C GLY A 47 -11.51 -1.58 9.53
N ALA A 48 -11.15 -0.30 9.60
CA ALA A 48 -9.75 0.16 9.60
C ALA A 48 -8.95 -0.36 8.38
N SER A 49 -9.59 -0.32 7.20
CA SER A 49 -8.94 -0.65 5.93
C SER A 49 -8.25 0.58 5.36
N TYR A 50 -6.93 0.64 5.44
CA TYR A 50 -6.17 1.70 4.79
C TYR A 50 -5.93 1.38 3.33
N LYS A 51 -6.09 2.37 2.47
CA LYS A 51 -5.55 2.38 1.10
C LYS A 51 -4.47 3.44 1.01
N GLY A 52 -3.31 3.08 0.50
CA GLY A 52 -2.17 3.97 0.52
C GLY A 52 -1.04 3.54 -0.39
N ILE A 53 0.06 4.29 -0.34
CA ILE A 53 1.27 4.00 -1.12
C ILE A 53 2.27 3.29 -0.22
N VAL A 54 2.89 2.21 -0.70
CA VAL A 54 4.00 1.56 -0.01
C VAL A 54 5.31 2.20 -0.47
N LYS A 55 6.13 2.66 0.49
CA LYS A 55 7.43 3.30 0.24
C LYS A 55 8.58 2.40 0.69
N HIS A 56 9.62 2.32 -0.14
CA HIS A 56 10.85 1.58 0.12
C HIS A 56 12.07 2.47 -0.05
N PHE A 57 12.42 3.24 0.99
CA PHE A 57 13.44 4.31 0.88
C PHE A 57 14.89 3.86 0.61
N PHE A 58 15.19 2.58 0.82
CA PHE A 58 16.56 2.05 0.83
C PHE A 58 16.76 0.86 -0.12
N CYS A 59 15.85 0.65 -1.06
CA CYS A 59 16.02 -0.28 -2.17
C CYS A 59 15.32 0.26 -3.42
N ASP A 60 15.70 -0.28 -4.57
CA ASP A 60 15.12 0.08 -5.86
C ASP A 60 13.86 -0.75 -6.09
N ARG A 61 12.79 -0.40 -5.39
CA ARG A 61 11.44 -0.96 -5.59
C ARG A 61 10.49 0.11 -6.06
N LYS A 62 9.60 -0.28 -6.98
CA LYS A 62 8.56 0.61 -7.47
C LYS A 62 7.54 0.85 -6.36
N GLU A 63 7.11 2.10 -6.27
CA GLU A 63 5.98 2.44 -5.44
C GLU A 63 4.74 1.76 -6.00
N THR A 64 3.88 1.32 -5.09
CA THR A 64 2.65 0.63 -5.43
C THR A 64 1.56 1.05 -4.47
N TYR A 65 0.31 0.94 -4.91
CA TYR A 65 -0.84 1.17 -4.06
C TYR A 65 -1.21 -0.15 -3.39
N ALA A 66 -1.29 -0.11 -2.06
CA ALA A 66 -1.66 -1.26 -1.26
C ALA A 66 -2.88 -0.98 -0.39
N GLU A 67 -3.59 -2.05 -0.10
CA GLU A 67 -4.60 -2.10 0.95
C GLU A 67 -4.03 -2.80 2.18
N TYR A 68 -4.22 -2.21 3.35
CA TYR A 68 -3.92 -2.81 4.64
C TYR A 68 -5.20 -2.88 5.47
N ILE A 69 -5.70 -4.10 5.66
CA ILE A 69 -6.83 -4.37 6.56
C ILE A 69 -6.24 -4.87 7.88
N LEU A 70 -6.52 -4.16 8.97
CA LEU A 70 -5.95 -4.45 10.29
C LEU A 70 -6.18 -5.91 10.70
N GLU A 71 -7.37 -6.46 10.42
CA GLU A 71 -7.74 -7.85 10.72
C GLU A 71 -6.91 -8.88 9.96
N HIS A 72 -6.53 -8.58 8.71
CA HIS A 72 -5.72 -9.48 7.89
C HIS A 72 -4.23 -9.39 8.22
N GLY A 73 -3.79 -8.26 8.79
CA GLY A 73 -2.42 -8.08 9.26
C GLY A 73 -1.35 -8.05 8.16
N HIS A 74 -1.71 -7.88 6.89
CA HIS A 74 -0.78 -7.76 5.77
C HIS A 74 -1.26 -6.73 4.72
N LEU A 75 -0.31 -6.24 3.93
CA LEU A 75 -0.47 -5.36 2.78
C LEU A 75 -0.74 -6.19 1.54
N SER A 76 -1.77 -5.83 0.78
CA SER A 76 -2.07 -6.40 -0.53
C SER A 76 -1.92 -5.33 -1.61
N GLU A 77 -1.12 -5.59 -2.64
CA GLU A 77 -1.00 -4.70 -3.79
C GLU A 77 -2.32 -4.66 -4.59
N ILE A 78 -2.96 -3.49 -4.63
CA ILE A 78 -4.26 -3.26 -5.30
C ILE A 78 -4.13 -2.50 -6.62
N ALA A 79 -3.05 -1.75 -6.83
CA ALA A 79 -2.75 -1.05 -8.09
C ALA A 79 -1.24 -0.77 -8.21
N ARG A 80 -0.67 -0.98 -9.40
CA ARG A 80 0.76 -0.76 -9.70
C ARG A 80 1.10 0.71 -9.93
N ASP A 81 0.11 1.52 -10.28
CA ASP A 81 0.26 2.93 -10.57
C ASP A 81 -1.04 3.71 -10.30
N THR A 82 -0.96 5.03 -10.48
CA THR A 82 -2.08 5.93 -10.23
C THR A 82 -3.24 5.68 -11.18
N ASP A 83 -2.98 5.29 -12.43
CA ASP A 83 -4.03 5.10 -13.43
C ASP A 83 -4.88 3.89 -13.09
N GLN A 84 -4.26 2.79 -12.66
CA GLN A 84 -4.96 1.63 -12.12
C GLN A 84 -5.72 1.94 -10.83
N PHE A 85 -5.14 2.75 -9.95
CA PHE A 85 -5.81 3.14 -8.70
C PHE A 85 -7.06 3.99 -8.96
N ILE A 86 -6.99 4.96 -9.88
CA ILE A 86 -8.14 5.76 -10.31
C ILE A 86 -9.16 4.90 -11.06
N THR A 87 -8.73 3.98 -11.93
CA THR A 87 -9.61 3.02 -12.61
C THR A 87 -10.42 2.22 -11.59
N SER A 88 -9.78 1.77 -10.51
CA SER A 88 -10.46 1.03 -9.42
C SER A 88 -11.50 1.88 -8.70
N ILE A 89 -11.24 3.18 -8.50
CA ILE A 89 -12.22 4.13 -7.94
C ILE A 89 -13.42 4.27 -8.89
N VAL A 90 -13.17 4.50 -10.18
CA VAL A 90 -14.23 4.66 -11.20
C VAL A 90 -15.08 3.40 -11.32
N LEU A 91 -14.45 2.22 -11.34
CA LEU A 91 -15.14 0.92 -11.33
C LEU A 91 -16.09 0.83 -10.13
N GLN A 92 -15.61 1.13 -8.92
CA GLN A 92 -16.46 1.08 -7.73
C GLN A 92 -17.61 2.09 -7.80
N MET A 93 -17.38 3.28 -8.36
CA MET A 93 -18.42 4.29 -8.53
C MET A 93 -19.55 3.80 -9.45
N ILE A 94 -19.18 3.23 -10.60
CA ILE A 94 -20.13 2.71 -11.59
C ILE A 94 -20.90 1.52 -10.99
N MET A 95 -20.22 0.56 -10.37
CA MET A 95 -20.86 -0.58 -9.70
C MET A 95 -21.84 -0.15 -8.60
N THR A 96 -21.48 0.87 -7.81
CA THR A 96 -22.34 1.37 -6.73
C THR A 96 -23.57 2.13 -7.27
N LYS A 97 -23.47 2.72 -8.46
CA LYS A 97 -24.55 3.49 -9.09
C LYS A 97 -25.32 2.73 -10.14
N ASP A 98 -24.92 1.49 -10.44
CA ASP A 98 -25.49 0.67 -11.51
C ASP A 98 -25.45 1.42 -12.87
N GLY A 99 -24.27 1.94 -13.20
CA GLY A 99 -23.98 2.56 -14.49
C GLY A 99 -23.29 3.93 -14.43
N LEU A 100 -22.87 4.40 -15.60
CA LEU A 100 -22.17 5.67 -15.79
C LEU A 100 -23.10 6.89 -15.66
N THR A 101 -23.02 7.58 -14.52
CA THR A 101 -23.79 8.81 -14.24
C THR A 101 -23.01 10.09 -14.58
N HIS A 102 -23.71 11.22 -14.70
CA HIS A 102 -23.09 12.53 -14.94
C HIS A 102 -22.05 12.94 -13.88
N ASP A 103 -22.26 12.56 -12.61
CA ASP A 103 -21.30 12.87 -11.55
C ASP A 103 -20.01 12.05 -11.70
N ILE A 104 -20.13 10.79 -12.18
CA ILE A 104 -18.97 9.94 -12.46
C ILE A 104 -18.17 10.49 -13.66
N VAL A 105 -18.86 10.92 -14.72
CA VAL A 105 -18.20 11.57 -15.87
C VAL A 105 -17.46 12.83 -15.44
N ARG A 106 -18.09 13.68 -14.62
CA ARG A 106 -17.44 14.90 -14.09
C ARG A 106 -16.22 14.57 -13.23
N PHE A 107 -16.32 13.56 -12.37
CA PHE A 107 -15.18 13.10 -11.59
C PHE A 107 -14.02 12.71 -12.51
N CYS A 108 -14.28 11.89 -13.53
CA CYS A 108 -13.27 11.46 -14.50
C CYS A 108 -12.60 12.64 -15.20
N GLU A 109 -13.36 13.66 -15.63
CA GLU A 109 -12.82 14.89 -16.22
C GLU A 109 -11.88 15.63 -15.24
N GLN A 110 -12.25 15.73 -13.96
CA GLN A 110 -11.45 16.43 -12.95
C GLN A 110 -10.12 15.73 -12.64
N VAL A 111 -10.08 14.40 -12.74
CA VAL A 111 -8.85 13.59 -12.55
C VAL A 111 -8.15 13.23 -13.86
N ASP A 112 -8.55 13.81 -15.00
CA ASP A 112 -8.03 13.52 -16.35
C ASP A 112 -8.05 12.01 -16.70
N TYR A 113 -9.14 11.33 -16.32
CA TYR A 113 -9.39 9.92 -16.65
C TYR A 113 -10.29 9.80 -17.88
N LYS A 114 -9.83 9.03 -18.88
CA LYS A 114 -10.42 9.02 -20.23
C LYS A 114 -11.27 7.80 -20.55
N TYR A 115 -11.17 6.74 -19.74
CA TYR A 115 -11.74 5.44 -20.07
C TYR A 115 -13.02 5.14 -19.28
N ALA A 116 -13.84 6.15 -19.01
CA ALA A 116 -15.04 5.99 -18.20
C ALA A 116 -16.09 5.10 -18.88
N LEU A 117 -16.21 5.19 -20.20
CA LEU A 117 -17.14 4.38 -21.00
C LEU A 117 -16.70 2.91 -21.03
N GLU A 118 -15.41 2.67 -21.22
CA GLU A 118 -14.83 1.32 -21.27
C GLU A 118 -14.96 0.60 -19.92
N VAL A 119 -14.86 1.33 -18.81
CA VAL A 119 -15.15 0.75 -17.48
C VAL A 119 -16.64 0.44 -17.33
N ASP A 120 -17.55 1.29 -17.83
CA ASP A 120 -18.99 1.02 -17.81
C ASP A 120 -19.34 -0.24 -18.63
N GLU A 121 -18.81 -0.34 -19.85
CA GLU A 121 -18.95 -1.51 -20.71
C GLU A 121 -18.40 -2.77 -20.02
N PHE A 122 -17.25 -2.66 -19.35
CA PHE A 122 -16.70 -3.74 -18.54
C PHE A 122 -17.66 -4.19 -17.44
N THR A 123 -18.28 -3.26 -16.70
CA THR A 123 -19.22 -3.63 -15.62
C THR A 123 -20.47 -4.33 -16.13
N VAL A 124 -20.95 -4.00 -17.34
CA VAL A 124 -22.10 -4.66 -17.96
C VAL A 124 -21.76 -6.09 -18.36
N GLU A 125 -20.55 -6.32 -18.88
CA GLU A 125 -20.14 -7.63 -19.40
C GLU A 125 -19.62 -8.56 -18.29
N TYR A 126 -18.81 -8.05 -17.37
CA TYR A 126 -18.03 -8.82 -16.40
C TYR A 126 -18.37 -8.50 -14.94
N GLY A 127 -19.12 -7.43 -14.67
CA GLY A 127 -19.41 -6.98 -13.31
C GLY A 127 -18.16 -6.51 -12.57
N ASP A 128 -17.88 -7.11 -11.42
CA ASP A 128 -16.71 -6.86 -10.58
C ASP A 128 -15.84 -8.11 -10.37
N ASP A 129 -15.93 -9.13 -11.25
CA ASP A 129 -15.12 -10.36 -11.10
C ASP A 129 -13.62 -10.05 -11.28
N PRO A 130 -12.79 -10.22 -10.22
CA PRO A 130 -11.36 -9.93 -10.30
C PRO A 130 -10.60 -10.76 -11.33
N LYS A 131 -11.16 -11.89 -11.80
CA LYS A 131 -10.54 -12.70 -12.85
C LYS A 131 -10.56 -12.01 -14.21
N GLU A 132 -11.54 -11.14 -14.43
CA GLU A 132 -11.74 -10.44 -15.70
C GLU A 132 -11.03 -9.09 -15.73
N PHE A 133 -10.39 -8.67 -14.62
CA PHE A 133 -9.73 -7.36 -14.52
C PHE A 133 -8.65 -7.12 -15.57
N GLY A 134 -8.11 -8.16 -16.22
CA GLY A 134 -7.24 -7.99 -17.39
C GLY A 134 -7.90 -7.26 -18.58
N HIS A 135 -9.23 -7.16 -18.61
CA HIS A 135 -10.00 -6.40 -19.58
C HIS A 135 -10.21 -4.93 -19.19
N LEU A 136 -9.90 -4.54 -17.94
CA LEU A 136 -10.00 -3.15 -17.51
C LEU A 136 -8.88 -2.29 -18.12
N PRO A 137 -9.15 -1.01 -18.42
CA PRO A 137 -8.13 -0.07 -18.82
C PRO A 137 -6.95 -0.06 -17.84
N TYR A 138 -5.72 -0.12 -18.36
CA TYR A 138 -4.45 -0.16 -17.61
C TYR A 138 -4.11 -1.47 -16.88
N PHE A 139 -4.98 -2.48 -16.86
CA PHE A 139 -4.71 -3.73 -16.12
C PHE A 139 -4.10 -4.84 -16.98
N ASP A 140 -4.29 -4.81 -18.31
CA ASP A 140 -3.90 -5.85 -19.27
C ASP A 140 -2.44 -6.32 -19.16
N GLN A 141 -1.49 -5.39 -18.97
CA GLN A 141 -0.05 -5.69 -18.96
C GLN A 141 0.57 -5.67 -17.56
N ASN A 142 -0.08 -5.05 -16.58
CA ASN A 142 0.50 -4.77 -15.27
C ASN A 142 -0.46 -5.15 -14.15
N MET A 143 -1.06 -6.33 -14.20
CA MET A 143 -1.99 -6.80 -13.17
C MET A 143 -1.40 -6.68 -11.74
N PRO A 144 -2.10 -6.02 -10.80
CA PRO A 144 -1.72 -6.00 -9.39
C PRO A 144 -1.66 -7.41 -8.79
N PHE A 145 -0.69 -7.66 -7.92
CA PHE A 145 -0.42 -9.03 -7.46
C PHE A 145 -1.60 -9.65 -6.68
N LYS A 146 -2.44 -8.84 -6.01
CA LYS A 146 -3.64 -9.32 -5.29
C LYS A 146 -4.59 -10.14 -6.16
N TYR A 147 -4.66 -9.83 -7.46
CA TYR A 147 -5.61 -10.45 -8.38
C TYR A 147 -5.05 -11.70 -9.07
N LEU A 148 -3.75 -11.95 -8.96
CA LEU A 148 -3.09 -13.07 -9.62
C LEU A 148 -2.98 -14.29 -8.70
N ARG A 149 -3.29 -15.46 -9.26
CA ARG A 149 -3.16 -16.76 -8.58
C ARG A 149 -1.79 -17.40 -8.80
N THR A 150 -1.09 -16.99 -9.85
CA THR A 150 0.19 -17.57 -10.26
C THR A 150 1.21 -16.47 -10.51
N LEU A 151 2.49 -16.79 -10.30
CA LEU A 151 3.58 -15.84 -10.53
C LEU A 151 3.88 -15.63 -12.03
N SER A 152 3.50 -16.57 -12.90
CA SER A 152 3.84 -16.51 -14.34
C SER A 152 3.28 -15.29 -15.08
N GLU A 153 2.21 -14.70 -14.53
CA GLU A 153 1.53 -13.53 -15.10
C GLU A 153 1.98 -12.23 -14.42
N TYR A 154 2.76 -12.31 -13.34
CA TYR A 154 3.19 -11.16 -12.58
C TYR A 154 4.59 -10.70 -13.01
N ASN A 155 4.69 -9.44 -13.42
CA ASN A 155 5.94 -8.81 -13.87
C ASN A 155 6.47 -7.76 -12.87
N GLY A 156 5.95 -7.76 -11.64
CA GLY A 156 6.28 -6.80 -10.61
C GLY A 156 7.20 -7.30 -9.51
N ASP A 157 7.35 -6.42 -8.53
CA ASP A 157 8.25 -6.56 -7.40
C ASP A 157 7.51 -6.58 -6.05
N PHE A 158 6.18 -6.71 -6.03
CA PHE A 158 5.47 -7.00 -4.79
C PHE A 158 5.72 -8.46 -4.36
N PRO A 159 5.98 -8.72 -3.07
CA PRO A 159 6.58 -9.98 -2.64
C PRO A 159 5.59 -11.13 -2.50
N SER A 160 4.30 -10.87 -2.28
CA SER A 160 3.33 -11.96 -2.13
C SER A 160 1.91 -11.56 -2.50
N SER A 161 1.12 -12.59 -2.84
CA SER A 161 -0.33 -12.58 -2.74
C SER A 161 -0.77 -13.65 -1.73
N ILE A 162 -2.07 -13.76 -1.47
CA ILE A 162 -2.61 -14.86 -0.64
C ILE A 162 -2.39 -16.25 -1.25
N TYR A 163 -1.98 -16.33 -2.52
CA TYR A 163 -1.82 -17.58 -3.26
C TYR A 163 -0.37 -17.99 -3.45
N THR A 164 0.58 -17.05 -3.48
CA THR A 164 1.95 -17.35 -3.86
C THR A 164 2.96 -16.29 -3.40
N LEU A 165 4.24 -16.69 -3.31
CA LEU A 165 5.37 -15.81 -3.10
C LEU A 165 6.04 -15.47 -4.43
N ASN A 166 6.59 -14.26 -4.50
CA ASN A 166 7.50 -13.86 -5.57
C ASN A 166 8.89 -14.51 -5.39
N SER A 167 9.78 -14.25 -6.34
CA SER A 167 11.14 -14.77 -6.35
C SER A 167 11.92 -14.40 -5.08
N PRO A 168 12.88 -15.24 -4.66
CA PRO A 168 13.71 -14.98 -3.47
C PRO A 168 14.34 -13.59 -3.46
N ASP A 169 14.81 -13.07 -4.60
CA ASP A 169 15.42 -11.74 -4.70
C ASP A 169 14.45 -10.60 -4.34
N ILE A 170 13.16 -10.76 -4.66
CA ILE A 170 12.11 -9.82 -4.24
C ILE A 170 11.82 -9.96 -2.75
N ILE A 171 11.79 -11.19 -2.22
CA ILE A 171 11.59 -11.43 -0.78
C ILE A 171 12.70 -10.78 0.06
N GLN A 172 13.95 -10.79 -0.42
CA GLN A 172 15.09 -10.11 0.22
C GLN A 172 14.92 -8.59 0.30
N ASN A 173 13.95 -8.00 -0.40
CA ASN A 173 13.62 -6.57 -0.38
C ASN A 173 12.16 -6.33 0.03
N SER A 174 11.64 -7.15 0.93
CA SER A 174 10.29 -7.04 1.47
C SER A 174 10.25 -6.80 2.97
N SER A 175 9.14 -6.20 3.39
CA SER A 175 8.71 -6.13 4.78
C SER A 175 7.82 -7.32 5.14
N LEU A 176 7.76 -7.71 6.42
CA LEU A 176 6.91 -8.83 6.85
C LEU A 176 5.42 -8.51 6.69
N TYR A 177 5.05 -7.22 6.74
CA TYR A 177 3.68 -6.80 6.44
C TYR A 177 3.31 -7.03 4.97
N GLU A 178 4.24 -7.12 4.03
CA GLU A 178 3.92 -7.42 2.63
C GLU A 178 3.80 -8.94 2.34
N ILE A 179 3.97 -9.79 3.36
CA ILE A 179 3.83 -11.24 3.25
C ILE A 179 2.44 -11.67 3.74
N ALA A 180 1.60 -12.13 2.81
CA ALA A 180 0.22 -12.51 3.09
C ALA A 180 0.12 -13.84 3.87
N ASP A 181 0.91 -14.84 3.48
CA ASP A 181 1.03 -16.12 4.19
C ASP A 181 2.49 -16.34 4.64
N GLU A 182 2.74 -16.09 5.92
CA GLU A 182 4.07 -16.30 6.54
C GLU A 182 4.50 -17.77 6.48
N GLY A 183 3.58 -18.73 6.38
CA GLY A 183 3.89 -20.16 6.25
C GLY A 183 4.70 -20.47 5.00
N MET A 184 4.49 -19.71 3.92
CA MET A 184 5.24 -19.87 2.67
C MET A 184 6.72 -19.50 2.81
N LEU A 185 7.09 -18.66 3.79
CA LEU A 185 8.49 -18.26 4.01
C LEU A 185 9.39 -19.44 4.41
N SER A 186 8.81 -20.52 4.93
CA SER A 186 9.55 -21.75 5.26
C SER A 186 10.23 -22.40 4.05
N THR A 187 9.82 -22.04 2.84
CA THR A 187 10.38 -22.54 1.58
C THR A 187 11.57 -21.73 1.07
N ILE A 188 11.84 -20.56 1.66
CA ILE A 188 12.88 -19.65 1.21
C ILE A 188 14.20 -19.99 1.89
N MET A 189 15.20 -20.35 1.09
CA MET A 189 16.58 -20.48 1.57
C MET A 189 17.15 -19.10 1.92
N ASP A 190 17.93 -19.01 2.99
CA ASP A 190 18.56 -17.76 3.47
C ASP A 190 17.56 -16.63 3.72
N LEU A 191 16.44 -16.97 4.37
CA LEU A 191 15.39 -16.02 4.75
C LEU A 191 15.97 -14.86 5.61
N PRO A 192 15.73 -13.59 5.24
CA PRO A 192 16.13 -12.45 6.05
C PRO A 192 15.60 -12.53 7.46
N THR A 193 16.46 -12.23 8.43
CA THR A 193 16.10 -12.30 9.84
C THR A 193 15.00 -11.30 10.23
N TRP A 194 14.78 -10.22 9.47
CA TRP A 194 13.68 -9.28 9.73
C TRP A 194 12.31 -9.84 9.32
N LEU A 195 12.27 -10.85 8.44
CA LEU A 195 11.04 -11.56 8.05
C LEU A 195 10.66 -12.68 9.02
N LEU A 196 11.47 -12.94 10.04
CA LEU A 196 11.10 -13.86 11.12
C LEU A 196 10.13 -13.16 12.07
N SER A 197 8.98 -13.76 12.35
CA SER A 197 8.01 -13.22 13.32
C SER A 197 8.48 -13.28 14.78
N THR A 198 9.55 -14.04 15.03
CA THR A 198 10.16 -14.20 16.36
C THR A 198 11.49 -13.44 16.44
N GLY A 199 11.89 -13.10 17.67
CA GLY A 199 13.16 -12.44 17.95
C GLY A 199 13.01 -11.01 18.49
N ASP A 200 14.11 -10.49 19.02
CA ASP A 200 14.17 -9.13 19.56
C ASP A 200 14.35 -8.11 18.43
N LYS A 201 13.22 -7.56 17.95
CA LYS A 201 13.19 -6.57 16.87
C LYS A 201 13.92 -5.28 17.22
N ASN A 202 13.89 -4.88 18.49
CA ASN A 202 14.63 -3.72 18.97
C ASN A 202 16.14 -3.95 18.82
N ALA A 203 16.67 -5.04 19.37
CA ALA A 203 18.09 -5.35 19.29
C ALA A 203 18.57 -5.51 17.82
N GLN A 204 17.77 -6.20 17.00
CA GLN A 204 18.04 -6.39 15.58
C GLN A 204 18.10 -5.05 14.82
N PHE A 205 17.11 -4.18 15.04
CA PHE A 205 17.08 -2.87 14.41
C PHE A 205 18.32 -2.02 14.77
N TYR A 206 18.67 -1.94 16.06
CA TYR A 206 19.80 -1.12 16.48
C TYR A 206 21.15 -1.70 16.02
N ASP A 207 21.30 -3.02 15.88
CA ASP A 207 22.49 -3.62 15.26
C ASP A 207 22.63 -3.17 13.80
N TYR A 208 21.57 -3.29 12.99
CA TYR A 208 21.58 -2.83 11.60
C TYR A 208 21.84 -1.32 11.49
N LEU A 209 21.15 -0.52 12.31
CA LEU A 209 21.30 0.93 12.32
C LEU A 209 22.73 1.37 12.68
N ASN A 210 23.39 0.67 13.61
CA ASN A 210 24.76 0.98 14.02
C ASN A 210 25.81 0.56 12.98
N ARG A 211 25.50 -0.43 12.14
CA ARG A 211 26.34 -0.86 11.01
C ARG A 211 26.12 -0.05 9.73
N GLY A 212 25.19 0.91 9.73
CA GLY A 212 24.80 1.65 8.53
C GLY A 212 23.98 0.83 7.53
N GLN A 213 23.42 -0.29 7.96
CA GLN A 213 22.57 -1.17 7.17
C GLN A 213 21.12 -0.66 7.17
N PHE A 214 20.89 0.49 6.51
CA PHE A 214 19.62 1.21 6.58
C PHE A 214 18.45 0.47 5.93
N LYS A 215 18.72 -0.34 4.90
CA LYS A 215 17.70 -1.17 4.24
C LYS A 215 17.14 -2.21 5.21
N GLU A 216 18.02 -2.93 5.86
CA GLU A 216 17.71 -3.96 6.83
C GLU A 216 17.03 -3.35 8.07
N ALA A 217 17.51 -2.19 8.54
CA ALA A 217 16.86 -1.45 9.61
C ALA A 217 15.43 -1.03 9.24
N TRP A 218 15.22 -0.52 8.02
CA TRP A 218 13.89 -0.15 7.52
C TRP A 218 12.94 -1.34 7.44
N PHE A 219 13.39 -2.48 6.91
CA PHE A 219 12.55 -3.68 6.87
C PHE A 219 12.28 -4.26 8.26
N THR A 220 13.21 -4.09 9.21
CA THR A 220 12.98 -4.47 10.60
C THR A 220 11.88 -3.61 11.25
N LEU A 221 11.85 -2.29 11.00
CA LEU A 221 10.74 -1.42 11.47
C LEU A 221 9.40 -1.83 10.86
N ASN A 222 9.42 -2.29 9.61
CA ASN A 222 8.25 -2.78 8.90
C ASN A 222 8.05 -4.29 9.07
N SER A 223 8.48 -4.84 10.21
CA SER A 223 8.16 -6.20 10.61
C SER A 223 7.15 -6.20 11.76
N LYS A 224 6.52 -7.35 12.01
CA LYS A 224 5.55 -7.51 13.10
C LYS A 224 6.28 -7.68 14.45
N GLY A 225 5.57 -7.40 15.55
CA GLY A 225 6.07 -7.62 16.92
C GLY A 225 6.66 -6.40 17.62
N TRP A 226 6.47 -5.20 17.07
CA TRP A 226 6.85 -3.95 17.73
C TRP A 226 5.77 -3.43 18.66
N GLU A 227 6.19 -2.94 19.82
CA GLU A 227 5.41 -1.96 20.58
C GLU A 227 5.45 -0.62 19.86
N LEU A 228 4.31 0.05 19.71
CA LEU A 228 4.20 1.29 18.92
C LEU A 228 5.14 2.40 19.40
N LYS A 229 5.34 2.49 20.72
CA LYS A 229 6.26 3.46 21.32
C LYS A 229 7.71 3.20 20.90
N ASP A 230 8.13 1.94 20.91
CA ASP A 230 9.50 1.57 20.51
C ASP A 230 9.69 1.77 19.01
N LEU A 231 8.67 1.43 18.22
CA LEU A 231 8.64 1.68 16.77
C LEU A 231 8.80 3.17 16.46
N ALA A 232 8.09 4.05 17.17
CA ALA A 232 8.19 5.50 17.01
C ALA A 232 9.60 6.03 17.33
N VAL A 233 10.20 5.54 18.42
CA VAL A 233 11.57 5.89 18.82
C VAL A 233 12.57 5.43 17.75
N ALA A 234 12.47 4.17 17.33
CA ALA A 234 13.37 3.58 16.35
C ALA A 234 13.24 4.26 14.97
N LEU A 235 12.02 4.57 14.52
CA LEU A 235 11.76 5.34 13.29
C LEU A 235 12.41 6.73 13.35
N ASN A 236 12.32 7.42 14.50
CA ASN A 236 12.99 8.71 14.69
C ASN A 236 14.52 8.60 14.64
N GLU A 237 15.11 7.51 15.15
CA GLU A 237 16.55 7.27 15.07
C GLU A 237 17.02 6.95 13.65
N LEU A 238 16.25 6.15 12.88
CA LEU A 238 16.53 5.88 11.47
C LEU A 238 16.49 7.16 10.64
N LYS A 239 15.47 8.01 10.87
CA LYS A 239 15.33 9.33 10.24
C LYS A 239 16.59 10.18 10.45
N LYS A 240 17.04 10.33 11.70
CA LYS A 240 18.21 11.15 12.03
C LYS A 240 19.49 10.67 11.36
N LYS A 241 19.69 9.35 11.24
CA LYS A 241 20.93 8.78 10.70
C LYS A 241 20.99 8.66 9.19
N SER A 242 19.84 8.50 8.51
CA SER A 242 19.80 8.22 7.07
C SER A 242 19.85 9.46 6.17
N VAL A 243 19.53 10.65 6.69
CA VAL A 243 19.51 11.92 5.93
C VAL A 243 18.64 11.84 4.65
N ASN A 244 17.52 11.10 4.72
CA ASN A 244 16.53 11.01 3.64
C ASN A 244 15.34 11.94 3.96
N ARG A 245 15.13 12.97 3.13
CA ARG A 245 14.10 14.00 3.34
C ARG A 245 12.66 13.47 3.22
N GLU A 246 12.41 12.50 2.34
CA GLU A 246 11.07 11.92 2.22
C GLU A 246 10.75 11.04 3.43
N LEU A 247 11.72 10.25 3.88
CA LEU A 247 11.59 9.49 5.14
C LEU A 247 11.42 10.44 6.33
N GLU A 248 12.11 11.57 6.35
CA GLU A 248 11.95 12.57 7.42
C GLU A 248 10.52 13.06 7.52
N GLN A 249 9.93 13.46 6.40
CA GLN A 249 8.54 13.89 6.36
C GLN A 249 7.58 12.77 6.77
N LEU A 250 7.76 11.56 6.23
CA LEU A 250 6.91 10.41 6.58
C LEU A 250 6.99 10.10 8.07
N ALA A 251 8.20 10.08 8.64
CA ALA A 251 8.44 9.74 10.02
C ALA A 251 7.81 10.76 10.97
N ASP A 252 7.94 12.05 10.67
CA ASP A 252 7.33 13.12 11.46
C ASP A 252 5.79 13.02 11.45
N ASP A 253 5.20 12.81 10.28
CA ASP A 253 3.76 12.66 10.13
C ASP A 253 3.24 11.42 10.88
N TRP A 254 3.93 10.28 10.74
CA TRP A 254 3.54 9.03 11.40
C TRP A 254 3.63 9.15 12.93
N ILE A 255 4.76 9.66 13.45
CA ILE A 255 4.99 9.82 14.90
C ILE A 255 3.99 10.81 15.50
N SER A 256 3.76 11.94 14.84
CA SER A 256 2.82 12.96 15.32
C SER A 256 1.39 12.41 15.40
N LYS A 257 0.92 11.71 14.37
CA LYS A 257 -0.43 11.11 14.37
C LYS A 257 -0.57 10.04 15.44
N TRP A 258 0.41 9.16 15.60
CA TRP A 258 0.39 8.14 16.66
C TRP A 258 0.29 8.77 18.06
N GLN A 259 1.12 9.79 18.35
CA GLN A 259 1.10 10.48 19.64
C GLN A 259 -0.26 11.11 19.94
N ASN A 260 -0.87 11.76 18.94
CA ASN A 260 -2.17 12.39 19.08
C ASN A 260 -3.33 11.38 19.18
N SER A 261 -3.16 10.16 18.67
CA SER A 261 -4.17 9.09 18.76
C SER A 261 -4.17 8.33 20.08
N SER A 262 -3.07 8.41 20.84
CA SER A 262 -2.90 7.75 22.13
C SER A 262 -3.25 8.65 23.32
N SER A 263 -3.75 9.87 23.05
CA SER A 263 -4.14 10.90 24.02
C SER A 263 -5.65 10.86 24.25
#